data_AF-A0A6A8Q9U1-F1
#
_entry.id   AF-A0A6A8Q9U1-F1
#
_cell.length_a   1.000
_cell.length_b   1.000
_cell.length_c   1.000
_cell.angle_alpha   90.00
_cell.angle_beta   90.00
_cell.angle_gamma   90.00
#
_symmetry.space_group_name_H-M   'P 1'
#
loop_
_entity.id
_entity.type
_entity.pdbx_description
1 polymer ?
#
loop_
_entity_poly.entity_id
_entity_poly.type
_entity_poly.pdbx_seq_one_letter_code
_entity_poly.pdbx_strand_id
1 'polypeptide(L)' 'MDALTAFFDMGGYARFIWPAYGLVTLVALGLLVTSGRALRSRERELAQLQERNPGRRGRIYE' A
#
# COMPACT_ATOMS: atom_id res chain seq x y z
N MET A 1 10.69 6.04 32.69
CA MET A 1 10.14 5.86 31.32
C MET A 1 8.78 6.54 31.24
N ASP A 2 8.65 7.73 31.85
CA ASP A 2 7.35 8.29 32.25
C ASP A 2 6.94 9.50 31.41
N ALA A 3 7.87 10.05 30.63
CA ALA A 3 7.60 11.19 29.75
C ALA A 3 6.65 10.82 28.61
N LEU A 4 6.79 9.61 28.03
CA LEU A 4 5.89 9.13 26.98
C LEU A 4 4.48 8.90 27.54
N THR A 5 4.37 8.29 28.71
CA THR A 5 3.11 8.07 29.41
C THR A 5 2.46 9.39 29.82
N ALA A 6 3.21 10.38 30.30
CA ALA A 6 2.70 11.72 30.63
C ALA A 6 2.25 12.52 29.40
N PHE A 7 2.88 12.35 28.22
CA PHE A 7 2.41 12.90 26.95
C PHE A 7 1.12 12.22 26.46
N PHE A 8 0.98 10.92 26.70
CA PHE A 8 -0.28 10.20 26.48
C PHE A 8 -1.35 10.52 27.52
N ASP A 9 -0.95 11.01 28.67
CA ASP A 9 -1.84 11.35 29.77
C ASP A 9 -1.97 12.87 29.99
N MET A 10 -1.57 13.69 29.00
CA MET A 10 -1.79 15.15 28.96
C MET A 10 -3.30 15.44 28.99
N GLY A 11 -3.90 15.41 30.18
CA GLY A 11 -5.27 15.82 30.46
C GLY A 11 -6.38 14.96 29.81
N GLY A 12 -6.11 13.68 29.49
CA GLY A 12 -7.14 12.75 28.98
C GLY A 12 -7.48 12.84 27.48
N TYR A 13 -6.88 13.76 26.72
CA TYR A 13 -7.19 13.95 25.30
C TYR A 13 -6.53 12.94 24.36
N ALA A 14 -5.45 12.28 24.77
CA ALA A 14 -4.72 11.37 23.87
C ALA A 14 -5.57 10.16 23.46
N ARG A 15 -6.49 9.70 24.32
CA ARG A 15 -7.48 8.66 23.98
C ARG A 15 -8.36 9.04 22.78
N PHE A 16 -8.61 10.32 22.54
CA PHE A 16 -9.42 10.80 21.42
C PHE A 16 -8.56 10.99 20.15
N ILE A 17 -7.31 11.38 20.31
CA ILE A 17 -6.39 11.72 19.21
C ILE A 17 -5.80 10.45 18.57
N TRP A 18 -5.37 9.48 19.38
CA TRP A 18 -4.79 8.22 18.91
C TRP A 18 -5.66 7.41 17.94
N PRO A 19 -6.98 7.21 18.18
CA PRO A 19 -7.82 6.50 17.23
C PRO A 19 -8.00 7.28 15.92
N ALA A 20 -7.99 8.63 15.94
CA ALA A 20 -8.04 9.42 14.72
C ALA A 20 -6.77 9.21 13.87
N TYR A 21 -5.59 9.26 14.48
CA TYR A 21 -4.33 8.94 13.78
C TYR A 21 -4.29 7.48 13.33
N GLY A 22 -4.74 6.54 14.16
CA GLY A 22 -4.84 5.12 13.81
C GLY A 22 -5.74 4.89 12.59
N LEU A 23 -6.87 5.59 12.51
CA LEU A 23 -7.78 5.52 11.37
C LEU A 23 -7.12 6.05 10.10
N VAL A 24 -6.46 7.22 10.17
CA VAL A 24 -5.74 7.81 9.04
C VAL A 24 -4.62 6.87 8.56
N THR A 25 -3.82 6.33 9.49
CA THR A 25 -2.77 5.36 9.16
C THR A 25 -3.35 4.10 8.53
N LEU A 26 -4.49 3.61 9.02
CA LEU A 26 -5.15 2.41 8.49
C LEU A 26 -5.69 2.64 7.07
N VAL A 27 -6.31 3.80 6.81
CA VAL A 27 -6.77 4.19 5.46
C VAL A 27 -5.58 4.36 4.52
N ALA A 28 -4.52 5.04 4.95
CA ALA A 28 -3.30 5.21 4.17
C ALA A 28 -2.64 3.86 3.85
N LEU A 29 -2.49 2.96 4.83
CA LEU A 29 -1.99 1.61 4.61
C LEU A 29 -2.89 0.84 3.65
N GLY A 30 -4.21 0.93 3.82
CA GLY A 30 -5.18 0.31 2.92
C GLY A 30 -4.95 0.75 1.47
N LEU A 31 -4.77 2.05 1.25
CA LEU A 31 -4.53 2.63 -0.07
C LEU A 31 -3.15 2.23 -0.65
N LEU A 32 -2.12 2.18 0.18
CA LEU A 32 -0.79 1.68 -0.19
C LEU A 32 -0.83 0.20 -0.58
N VAL A 33 -1.54 -0.61 0.20
CA VAL A 33 -1.71 -2.05 -0.07
C VAL A 33 -2.53 -2.27 -1.33
N THR A 34 -3.60 -1.51 -1.56
CA THR A 34 -4.40 -1.64 -2.79
C THR A 34 -3.62 -1.14 -4.01
N SER A 35 -2.86 -0.06 -3.89
CA SER A 35 -1.98 0.44 -4.96
C SER A 35 -0.89 -0.57 -5.31
N GLY A 36 -0.19 -1.11 -4.31
CA GLY A 36 0.82 -2.15 -4.51
C GLY A 36 0.24 -3.47 -5.05
N ARG A 37 -0.96 -3.85 -4.61
CA ARG A 37 -1.69 -5.02 -5.15
C ARG A 37 -2.17 -4.78 -6.57
N ALA A 38 -2.65 -3.59 -6.91
CA ALA A 38 -3.04 -3.24 -8.26
C ALA A 38 -1.84 -3.28 -9.21
N LEU A 39 -0.68 -2.81 -8.76
CA LEU A 39 0.56 -2.87 -9.54
C LEU A 39 0.99 -4.34 -9.78
N ARG A 40 1.00 -5.17 -8.74
CA ARG A 40 1.27 -6.62 -8.88
C ARG A 40 0.23 -7.36 -9.73
N SER A 41 -1.04 -6.94 -9.68
CA SER A 41 -2.11 -7.53 -10.50
C SER A 41 -1.91 -7.20 -11.97
N ARG A 42 -1.51 -5.96 -12.28
CA ARG A 42 -1.21 -5.51 -13.64
C ARG A 42 0.01 -6.22 -14.21
N GLU A 43 1.06 -6.40 -13.40
CA GLU A 43 2.23 -7.18 -13.79
C GLU A 43 1.91 -8.65 -14.07
N ARG A 44 1.04 -9.27 -13.25
CA ARG A 44 0.61 -10.67 -13.48
C ARG A 44 -0.24 -10.83 -14.73
N GLU A 45 -1.11 -9.89 -15.02
CA GLU A 45 -1.93 -9.91 -16.24
C GLU A 45 -1.07 -9.68 -17.49
N LEU A 46 -0.11 -8.76 -17.43
CA LEU A 46 0.87 -8.55 -18.50
C LEU A 46 1.77 -9.77 -18.71
N ALA A 47 2.23 -10.43 -17.64
CA ALA A 47 3.03 -11.64 -17.72
C ALA A 47 2.25 -12.79 -18.36
N GLN A 48 0.98 -13.00 -17.99
CA GLN A 48 0.13 -14.02 -18.60
C GLN A 48 -0.15 -13.75 -20.08
N LEU A 49 -0.29 -12.49 -20.48
CA LEU A 49 -0.48 -12.11 -21.89
C LEU A 49 0.82 -12.22 -22.70
N GLN A 50 1.98 -11.93 -22.09
CA GLN A 50 3.29 -12.11 -22.71
C GLN A 50 3.66 -13.58 -22.87
N GLU A 51 3.37 -14.43 -21.88
CA GLU A 51 3.55 -15.89 -21.99
C GLU A 51 2.65 -16.49 -23.07
N ARG A 52 1.45 -15.93 -23.28
CA ARG A 52 0.54 -16.37 -24.35
C ARG A 52 0.90 -15.84 -25.74
N ASN A 53 1.79 -14.85 -25.87
CA ASN A 53 2.19 -14.32 -27.17
C ASN A 53 3.70 -14.02 -27.29
N PRO A 54 4.55 -15.06 -27.34
CA PRO A 54 5.96 -14.91 -27.73
C PRO A 54 6.15 -14.63 -29.25
N GLY A 55 5.07 -14.59 -30.05
CA GLY A 55 5.13 -14.70 -31.51
C GLY A 55 5.29 -13.40 -32.31
N ARG A 56 5.32 -12.22 -31.68
CA ARG A 56 5.30 -10.94 -32.43
C ARG A 56 6.57 -10.09 -32.38
N ARG A 57 7.60 -10.51 -31.64
CA ARG A 57 8.82 -9.69 -31.46
C ARG A 57 10.00 -10.06 -32.36
N GLY A 58 9.88 -11.09 -33.19
CA GLY A 58 11.00 -11.63 -33.97
C GLY A 58 10.97 -11.45 -35.50
N ARG A 59 10.10 -10.61 -36.09
CA ARG A 59 9.90 -10.62 -37.56
C ARG A 59 9.78 -9.26 -38.26
N ILE A 60 10.38 -8.18 -37.76
CA ILE A 60 10.38 -6.89 -38.50
C ILE A 60 11.79 -6.28 -38.60
N TYR A 61 12.82 -7.12 -38.71
CA TYR A 61 14.17 -6.71 -39.09
C TYR A 61 14.85 -7.82 -39.92
N GLU A 62 14.22 -8.22 -41.03
CA GLU A 62 14.93 -8.80 -42.18
C GLU A 62 14.56 -8.01 -43.44
#